data_AF-A0A7Z9WZD4-F1
#
_entry.id   AF-A0A7Z9WZD4-F1
#
_cell.length_a   1.000
_cell.length_b   1.000
_cell.length_c   1.000
_cell.angle_alpha   90.00
_cell.angle_beta   90.00
_cell.angle_gamma   90.00
#
_symmetry.space_group_name_H-M   'P 1'
#
loop_
_entity.id
_entity.type
_entity.pdbx_description
1 polymer ?
#
loop_
_entity_poly.entity_id
_entity_poly.type
_entity_poly.pdbx_seq_one_letter_code
_entity_poly.pdbx_strand_id
1 'polypeptide(L)'
;MSYLRNSPLPIRMIAWTLNMSITTLSDWDKLFDSEMVPYQKPEKRGKSAKVTIEIVHSIVAKAREMQAQGKTIRIKQFCRTIRDESGIELGRKTVQEILVANDLYAPSTRIRRPRFYRNICRRIPNGLLSLDGSEFIVTIDGKPYKFNLELGVDVGSFCHTGFDIRQTETSQAVIAVMEKHRKNYGLPLGVLFDHGSANMSDDVAKWLQDNGVERVPVGPGNPKGNGTDEGAFSQLKNVLGSLEVRTLSPEQLGSDILNMLVSVYIKMRNKLSLRRSPGTPEAAMRAEVSDQERQYEKERIQIHKESKKTTDEEHQKLDSLYAVIKEHDLLLDSASMERAKSTIKSHSLSSIHKTERAFVEAVNRKQDRKNIQYFFGILRNIQKEEDDQLYKDYCRGKYDYQRMLADERWEQKRQSSRPTIDLVIDMALAATGQSESMQDIAMRRCQEWLHVIFGTACYCSAMKKRIHVQIGKISSLTVVQKEAVWEWIAPLLNMNAGRESVTLIS
;
A
#
# COMPACT_ATOMS: atom_id res chain seq x y z
N MET A 1 23.16 17.37 -26.46
CA MET A 1 24.26 16.93 -25.58
C MET A 1 25.27 15.99 -26.26
N SER A 2 25.26 15.83 -27.60
CA SER A 2 26.36 15.11 -28.30
C SER A 2 27.73 15.75 -28.03
N TYR A 3 27.75 17.05 -27.72
CA TYR A 3 28.92 17.81 -27.29
C TYR A 3 29.62 17.25 -26.04
N LEU A 4 28.90 16.60 -25.11
CA LEU A 4 29.48 16.10 -23.85
C LEU A 4 30.31 14.83 -24.03
N ARG A 5 29.86 13.89 -24.85
CA ARG A 5 30.51 12.58 -25.03
C ARG A 5 31.69 12.61 -26.00
N ASN A 6 31.73 13.60 -26.88
CA ASN A 6 32.80 13.80 -27.86
C ASN A 6 33.77 14.93 -27.48
N SER A 7 33.61 15.54 -26.29
CA SER A 7 34.53 16.57 -25.83
C SER A 7 35.82 15.95 -25.29
N PRO A 8 37.01 16.47 -25.65
CA PRO A 8 38.27 16.07 -25.03
C PRO A 8 38.42 16.57 -23.58
N LEU A 9 37.47 17.39 -23.09
CA LEU A 9 37.53 17.99 -21.76
C LEU A 9 36.95 17.04 -20.69
N PRO A 10 37.56 16.96 -19.50
CA PRO A 10 37.00 16.24 -18.36
C PRO A 10 35.58 16.72 -18.02
N ILE A 11 34.68 15.79 -17.67
CA ILE A 11 33.26 16.06 -17.32
C ILE A 11 33.09 17.16 -16.27
N ARG A 12 34.06 17.32 -15.37
CA ARG A 12 34.11 18.38 -14.35
C ARG A 12 34.21 19.79 -14.95
N MET A 13 35.06 19.99 -15.96
CA MET A 13 35.24 21.28 -16.61
C MET A 13 33.97 21.66 -17.36
N ILE A 14 33.35 20.69 -18.04
CA ILE A 14 32.11 20.93 -18.77
C ILE A 14 30.96 21.28 -17.80
N ALA A 15 30.89 20.62 -16.64
CA ALA A 15 29.93 20.95 -15.60
C ALA A 15 30.09 22.40 -15.09
N TRP A 16 31.33 22.84 -14.85
CA TRP A 16 31.60 24.22 -14.42
C TRP A 16 31.28 25.25 -15.50
N THR A 17 31.65 25.00 -16.75
CA THR A 17 31.37 25.88 -17.89
C THR A 17 29.86 26.04 -18.14
N LEU A 18 29.10 24.95 -17.97
CA LEU A 18 27.65 24.95 -18.13
C LEU A 18 26.89 25.38 -16.86
N ASN A 19 27.60 25.69 -15.78
CA ASN A 19 27.04 25.99 -14.45
C ASN A 19 26.02 24.94 -13.97
N MET A 20 26.31 23.67 -14.23
CA MET A 20 25.48 22.52 -13.87
C MET A 20 26.21 21.63 -12.86
N SER A 21 25.47 20.91 -12.02
CA SER A 21 26.12 19.95 -11.12
C SER A 21 26.67 18.78 -11.92
N ILE A 22 27.87 18.30 -11.57
CA ILE A 22 28.49 17.09 -12.17
C ILE A 22 27.53 15.89 -12.04
N THR A 23 26.76 15.82 -10.96
CA THR A 23 25.73 14.79 -10.74
C THR A 23 24.64 14.86 -11.79
N THR A 24 24.09 16.05 -12.02
CA THR A 24 23.06 16.28 -13.03
C THR A 24 23.60 15.92 -14.41
N LEU A 25 24.82 16.32 -14.73
CA LEU A 25 25.47 16.03 -16.01
C LEU A 25 25.71 14.52 -16.20
N SER A 26 26.19 13.83 -15.16
CA SER A 26 26.47 12.38 -15.18
C SER A 26 25.20 11.54 -15.15
N ASP A 27 24.17 11.98 -14.43
CA ASP A 27 22.87 11.30 -14.41
C ASP A 27 22.14 11.51 -15.73
N TRP A 28 22.23 12.72 -16.32
CA TRP A 28 21.75 12.96 -17.68
C TRP A 28 22.49 12.04 -18.66
N ASP A 29 23.81 11.92 -18.57
CA ASP A 29 24.58 11.03 -19.43
C ASP A 29 24.15 9.55 -19.32
N LYS A 30 23.62 9.10 -18.17
CA LYS A 30 23.12 7.72 -17.99
C LYS A 30 21.68 7.52 -18.46
N LEU A 31 20.92 8.60 -18.61
CA LEU A 31 19.50 8.54 -18.95
C LEU A 31 19.24 8.48 -20.45
N PHE A 32 20.26 8.64 -21.28
CA PHE A 32 20.15 8.60 -22.74
C PHE A 32 21.12 7.58 -23.36
N ASP A 33 20.70 6.91 -24.43
CA ASP A 33 21.57 6.00 -25.19
C ASP A 33 22.63 6.73 -26.02
N SER A 34 23.44 5.99 -26.80
CA SER A 34 24.46 6.55 -27.70
C SER A 34 23.90 7.54 -28.74
N GLU A 35 22.60 7.46 -29.04
CA GLU A 35 21.90 8.30 -30.01
C GLU A 35 21.03 9.39 -29.36
N MET A 36 21.20 9.64 -28.05
CA MET A 36 20.46 10.65 -27.29
C MET A 36 18.96 10.35 -27.10
N VAL A 37 18.56 9.06 -27.12
CA VAL A 37 17.18 8.62 -26.83
C VAL A 37 17.04 8.29 -25.33
N PRO A 38 16.04 8.86 -24.62
CA PRO A 38 15.90 8.65 -23.18
C PRO A 38 15.41 7.24 -22.82
N TYR A 39 16.07 6.60 -21.84
CA TYR A 39 15.74 5.25 -21.36
C TYR A 39 14.49 5.20 -20.44
N GLN A 40 14.19 6.25 -19.65
CA GLN A 40 13.05 6.26 -18.70
C GLN A 40 12.49 7.68 -18.45
N LYS A 41 11.16 7.79 -18.22
CA LYS A 41 10.50 9.01 -17.71
C LYS A 41 10.73 9.17 -16.20
N PRO A 42 10.97 10.38 -15.67
CA PRO A 42 11.27 10.57 -14.26
C PRO A 42 10.06 10.27 -13.36
N GLU A 43 10.27 9.35 -12.42
CA GLU A 43 9.32 8.97 -11.38
C GLU A 43 9.16 10.11 -10.35
N LYS A 44 7.93 10.60 -10.11
CA LYS A 44 7.65 11.67 -9.12
C LYS A 44 7.48 11.15 -7.68
N ARG A 45 7.83 9.89 -7.41
CA ARG A 45 7.72 9.29 -6.07
C ARG A 45 8.83 9.84 -5.16
N GLY A 46 8.47 10.36 -3.99
CA GLY A 46 9.43 10.93 -3.01
C GLY A 46 9.34 12.45 -2.83
N LYS A 47 8.50 13.17 -3.57
CA LYS A 47 8.21 14.61 -3.33
C LYS A 47 7.21 14.85 -2.18
N SER A 48 7.24 14.04 -1.11
CA SER A 48 6.52 14.43 0.11
C SER A 48 7.22 15.65 0.69
N ALA A 49 6.52 16.78 0.80
CA ALA A 49 7.03 17.97 1.49
C ALA A 49 7.69 17.54 2.81
N LYS A 50 8.98 17.85 2.97
CA LYS A 50 9.72 17.54 4.20
C LYS A 50 9.00 18.28 5.33
N VAL A 51 8.62 17.56 6.39
CA VAL A 51 8.00 18.18 7.56
C VAL A 51 9.08 18.98 8.28
N THR A 52 8.99 20.30 8.23
CA THR A 52 9.92 21.22 8.90
C THR A 52 9.37 21.65 10.27
N ILE A 53 10.22 22.25 11.09
CA ILE A 53 9.87 22.73 12.43
C ILE A 53 8.79 23.83 12.33
N GLU A 54 8.85 24.68 11.31
CA GLU A 54 7.86 25.74 11.06
C GLU A 54 6.49 25.17 10.70
N ILE A 55 6.47 24.08 9.92
CA ILE A 55 5.23 23.39 9.56
C ILE A 55 4.60 22.75 10.80
N VAL A 56 5.40 22.09 11.64
CA VAL A 56 4.94 21.51 12.91
C VAL A 56 4.41 22.62 13.82
N HIS A 57 5.15 23.71 13.99
CA HIS A 57 4.75 24.86 14.80
C HIS A 57 3.40 25.43 14.34
N SER A 58 3.24 25.67 13.03
CA SER A 58 2.01 26.24 12.47
C SER A 58 0.79 25.34 12.72
N ILE A 59 0.96 24.02 12.56
CA ILE A 59 -0.08 23.02 12.85
C ILE A 59 -0.43 23.01 14.34
N VAL A 60 0.56 23.00 15.23
CA VAL A 60 0.38 22.98 16.69
C VAL A 60 -0.30 24.26 17.17
N ALA A 61 0.13 25.43 16.68
CA ALA A 61 -0.43 26.72 17.03
C ALA A 61 -1.92 26.80 16.64
N LYS A 62 -2.27 26.41 15.41
CA LYS A 62 -3.66 26.41 14.95
C LYS A 62 -4.54 25.43 15.72
N ALA A 63 -4.01 24.25 16.05
CA ALA A 63 -4.73 23.27 16.86
C ALA A 63 -5.01 23.79 18.27
N ARG A 64 -4.05 24.45 18.91
CA ARG A 64 -4.23 25.09 20.22
C ARG A 64 -5.25 26.23 20.15
N GLU A 65 -5.22 27.04 19.10
CA GLU A 65 -6.20 28.11 18.87
C GLU A 65 -7.63 27.53 18.81
N MET A 66 -7.83 26.45 18.05
CA MET A 66 -9.14 25.80 17.93
C MET A 66 -9.60 25.18 19.26
N GLN A 67 -8.71 24.57 20.02
CA GLN A 67 -9.03 24.03 21.36
C GLN A 67 -9.39 25.15 22.35
N ALA A 68 -8.67 26.28 22.32
CA ALA A 68 -8.98 27.45 23.14
C ALA A 68 -10.37 28.04 22.82
N GLN A 69 -10.83 27.93 21.57
CA GLN A 69 -12.19 28.28 21.15
C GLN A 69 -13.24 27.21 21.51
N GLY A 70 -12.87 26.16 22.25
CA GLY A 70 -13.77 25.05 22.62
C GLY A 70 -14.13 24.11 21.47
N LYS A 71 -13.46 24.20 20.31
CA LYS A 71 -13.78 23.38 19.14
C LYS A 71 -13.04 22.05 19.17
N THR A 72 -13.77 20.96 18.94
CA THR A 72 -13.16 19.63 18.76
C THR A 72 -12.45 19.52 17.41
N ILE A 73 -11.20 19.04 17.41
CA ILE A 73 -10.43 18.84 16.19
C ILE A 73 -10.96 17.63 15.41
N ARG A 74 -11.59 17.86 14.25
CA ARG A 74 -11.93 16.81 13.28
C ARG A 74 -10.86 16.76 12.19
N ILE A 75 -10.02 15.73 12.15
CA ILE A 75 -8.83 15.65 11.25
C ILE A 75 -9.11 16.06 9.80
N LYS A 76 -10.22 15.61 9.21
CA LYS A 76 -10.58 15.95 7.81
C LYS A 76 -10.83 17.45 7.63
N GLN A 77 -11.51 18.09 8.57
CA GLN A 77 -11.82 19.51 8.54
C GLN A 77 -10.57 20.33 8.88
N PHE A 78 -9.85 19.92 9.92
CA PHE A 78 -8.59 20.55 10.32
C PHE A 78 -7.55 20.58 9.19
N CYS A 79 -7.38 19.48 8.44
CA CYS A 79 -6.50 19.46 7.27
C CYS A 79 -6.95 20.37 6.12
N ARG A 80 -8.25 20.69 6.02
CA ARG A 80 -8.74 21.69 5.06
C ARG A 80 -8.41 23.08 5.54
N THR A 81 -8.73 23.41 6.78
CA THR A 81 -8.40 24.69 7.42
C THR A 81 -6.91 25.03 7.30
N ILE A 82 -6.03 24.09 7.64
CA ILE A 82 -4.56 24.26 7.55
C ILE A 82 -4.09 24.49 6.10
N ARG A 83 -4.75 23.86 5.13
CA ARG A 83 -4.43 24.05 3.71
C ARG A 83 -4.89 25.42 3.23
N ASP A 84 -6.11 25.79 3.57
CA ASP A 84 -6.77 27.00 3.08
C ASP A 84 -6.16 28.26 3.75
N GLU A 85 -5.80 28.20 5.03
CA GLU A 85 -5.26 29.35 5.78
C GLU A 85 -3.73 29.43 5.80
N SER A 86 -3.02 28.30 5.79
CA SER A 86 -1.55 28.27 5.96
C SER A 86 -0.80 27.68 4.76
N GLY A 87 -1.50 27.25 3.70
CA GLY A 87 -0.89 26.68 2.50
C GLY A 87 -0.17 25.35 2.72
N ILE A 88 -0.36 24.68 3.87
CA ILE A 88 0.38 23.47 4.23
C ILE A 88 -0.28 22.24 3.58
N GLU A 89 0.39 21.67 2.57
CA GLU A 89 -0.08 20.48 1.84
C GLU A 89 0.43 19.16 2.44
N LEU A 90 0.09 18.88 3.71
CA LEU A 90 0.42 17.60 4.33
C LEU A 90 -0.70 16.55 4.23
N GLY A 91 -0.29 15.29 4.15
CA GLY A 91 -1.21 14.16 4.18
C GLY A 91 -1.91 14.03 5.55
N ARG A 92 -3.18 13.62 5.55
CA ARG A 92 -3.99 13.44 6.77
C ARG A 92 -3.30 12.63 7.87
N LYS A 93 -2.58 11.57 7.49
CA LYS A 93 -1.84 10.73 8.44
C LYS A 93 -0.73 11.51 9.13
N THR A 94 0.05 12.27 8.36
CA THR A 94 1.15 13.09 8.88
C THR A 94 0.63 14.17 9.83
N VAL A 95 -0.45 14.86 9.45
CA VAL A 95 -1.09 15.86 10.33
C VAL A 95 -1.57 15.22 11.63
N GLN A 96 -2.19 14.04 11.57
CA GLN A 96 -2.61 13.31 12.76
C GLN A 96 -1.42 12.92 13.64
N GLU A 97 -0.33 12.40 13.07
CA GLU A 97 0.90 12.06 13.81
C GLU A 97 1.50 13.27 14.52
N ILE A 98 1.53 14.44 13.88
CA ILE A 98 1.98 15.70 14.49
C ILE A 98 1.10 16.09 15.68
N LEU A 99 -0.22 15.99 15.54
CA LEU A 99 -1.14 16.33 16.63
C LEU A 99 -1.04 15.34 17.80
N VAL A 100 -0.89 14.04 17.52
CA VAL A 100 -0.68 13.00 18.55
C VAL A 100 0.64 13.22 19.29
N ALA A 101 1.72 13.57 18.56
CA ALA A 101 3.02 13.83 19.15
C ALA A 101 2.99 14.98 20.17
N ASN A 102 2.18 16.00 19.91
CA ASN A 102 2.09 17.22 20.72
C ASN A 102 0.87 17.23 21.68
N ASP A 103 0.30 16.07 21.98
CA ASP A 103 -0.82 15.90 22.94
C ASP A 103 -2.12 16.64 22.54
N LEU A 104 -2.29 16.97 21.25
CA LEU A 104 -3.45 17.69 20.71
C LEU A 104 -4.50 16.77 20.09
N TYR A 105 -4.21 15.47 19.99
CA TYR A 105 -5.14 14.48 19.45
C TYR A 105 -4.89 13.10 20.07
N ALA A 106 -5.95 12.36 20.36
CA ALA A 106 -5.84 11.03 20.96
C ALA A 106 -5.26 10.01 19.97
N PRO A 107 -4.28 9.17 20.37
CA PRO A 107 -3.84 8.05 19.56
C PRO A 107 -5.02 7.09 19.33
N SER A 108 -5.12 6.55 18.11
CA SER A 108 -6.11 5.52 17.79
C SER A 108 -5.56 4.64 16.69
N THR A 109 -5.15 3.44 17.07
CA THR A 109 -4.70 2.41 16.13
C THR A 109 -5.93 1.71 15.51
N ARG A 110 -6.09 1.80 14.18
CA ARG A 110 -7.19 1.14 13.44
C ARG A 110 -6.66 -0.07 12.67
N ILE A 111 -7.32 -1.22 12.84
CA ILE A 111 -7.10 -2.43 12.04
C ILE A 111 -7.54 -2.17 10.58
N ARG A 112 -6.63 -2.38 9.60
CA ARG A 112 -6.77 -1.93 8.20
C ARG A 112 -7.31 -2.99 7.23
N ARG A 113 -8.12 -2.56 6.23
CA ARG A 113 -8.48 -3.34 5.01
C ARG A 113 -8.04 -2.61 3.68
N PRO A 114 -7.55 -3.31 2.63
CA PRO A 114 -7.04 -2.76 1.33
C PRO A 114 -8.01 -2.13 0.29
N ARG A 115 -7.47 -1.31 -0.66
CA ARG A 115 -8.10 -0.21 -1.46
C ARG A 115 -7.96 -0.24 -3.04
N PHE A 116 -7.90 -1.38 -3.73
CA PHE A 116 -7.39 -1.42 -5.12
C PHE A 116 -8.39 -1.24 -6.31
N TYR A 117 -9.72 -1.26 -6.13
CA TYR A 117 -10.70 -1.40 -7.24
C TYR A 117 -10.99 -0.19 -8.17
N ARG A 118 -10.20 0.88 -8.14
CA ARG A 118 -10.76 2.22 -8.39
C ARG A 118 -10.74 2.81 -9.81
N ASN A 119 -10.14 2.21 -10.84
CA ASN A 119 -9.79 3.02 -12.03
C ASN A 119 -10.17 2.54 -13.45
N ILE A 120 -10.90 1.44 -13.69
CA ILE A 120 -11.14 0.99 -15.10
C ILE A 120 -12.61 0.77 -15.53
N CYS A 121 -13.60 0.59 -14.65
CA CYS A 121 -15.01 0.40 -15.04
C CYS A 121 -15.84 1.70 -15.13
N ARG A 122 -15.37 2.70 -15.90
CA ARG A 122 -16.11 3.96 -16.16
C ARG A 122 -17.16 3.66 -17.25
N ARG A 123 -18.46 3.57 -16.98
CA ARG A 123 -19.32 4.48 -16.20
C ARG A 123 -20.05 3.71 -15.11
N ILE A 124 -20.46 4.43 -14.07
CA ILE A 124 -20.97 3.97 -12.77
C ILE A 124 -21.77 2.64 -12.81
N PRO A 125 -21.70 1.79 -11.76
CA PRO A 125 -22.68 0.72 -11.58
C PRO A 125 -24.10 1.29 -11.65
N ASN A 126 -25.03 0.51 -12.19
CA ASN A 126 -26.39 0.94 -12.45
C ASN A 126 -26.48 2.09 -13.49
N GLY A 127 -25.47 2.18 -14.36
CA GLY A 127 -25.44 3.17 -15.45
C GLY A 127 -26.14 2.65 -16.71
N LEU A 128 -25.79 1.43 -17.15
CA LEU A 128 -26.32 0.81 -18.36
C LEU A 128 -26.57 -0.67 -18.08
N LEU A 129 -27.79 -1.13 -18.33
CA LEU A 129 -28.20 -2.52 -18.16
C LEU A 129 -28.28 -3.20 -19.53
N SER A 130 -27.49 -4.24 -19.71
CA SER A 130 -27.58 -5.17 -20.84
C SER A 130 -28.70 -6.17 -20.57
N LEU A 131 -29.57 -6.40 -21.55
CA LEU A 131 -30.61 -7.44 -21.51
C LEU A 131 -30.52 -8.31 -22.76
N ASP A 132 -30.64 -9.62 -22.57
CA ASP A 132 -30.70 -10.59 -23.67
C ASP A 132 -31.32 -11.92 -23.20
N GLY A 133 -31.86 -12.66 -24.16
CA GLY A 133 -32.50 -13.96 -23.98
C GLY A 133 -31.68 -15.09 -24.59
N SER A 134 -31.58 -16.22 -23.91
CA SER A 134 -30.91 -17.41 -24.46
C SER A 134 -31.67 -18.71 -24.18
N GLU A 135 -31.78 -19.57 -25.19
CA GLU A 135 -32.31 -20.93 -25.03
C GLU A 135 -31.35 -21.82 -24.21
N PHE A 136 -31.94 -22.62 -23.31
CA PHE A 136 -31.34 -23.68 -22.53
C PHE A 136 -32.18 -24.96 -22.67
N ILE A 137 -31.51 -26.11 -22.65
CA ILE A 137 -32.15 -27.43 -22.71
C ILE A 137 -31.85 -28.16 -21.40
N VAL A 138 -32.91 -28.60 -20.71
CA VAL A 138 -32.83 -29.47 -19.53
C VAL A 138 -33.35 -30.84 -19.93
N THR A 139 -32.53 -31.87 -19.74
CA THR A 139 -32.91 -33.26 -20.01
C THR A 139 -33.37 -33.91 -18.73
N ILE A 140 -34.64 -34.32 -18.69
CA ILE A 140 -35.24 -35.03 -17.55
C ILE A 140 -35.56 -36.45 -18.02
N ASP A 141 -34.94 -37.46 -17.40
CA ASP A 141 -35.10 -38.88 -17.76
C ASP A 141 -34.92 -39.15 -19.27
N GLY A 142 -33.93 -38.50 -19.89
CA GLY A 142 -33.62 -38.64 -21.31
C GLY A 142 -34.50 -37.79 -22.25
N LYS A 143 -35.50 -37.06 -21.73
CA LYS A 143 -36.36 -36.18 -22.52
C LYS A 143 -35.92 -34.71 -22.44
N PRO A 144 -35.67 -34.02 -23.57
CA PRO A 144 -35.27 -32.62 -23.57
C PRO A 144 -36.45 -31.68 -23.35
N TYR A 145 -36.25 -30.67 -22.51
CA TYR A 145 -37.19 -29.57 -22.25
C TYR A 145 -36.48 -28.25 -22.52
N LYS A 146 -37.07 -27.41 -23.38
CA LYS A 146 -36.50 -26.13 -23.79
C LYS A 146 -37.04 -24.99 -22.92
N PHE A 147 -36.15 -24.09 -22.54
CA PHE A 147 -36.48 -22.89 -21.78
C PHE A 147 -35.68 -21.70 -22.32
N ASN A 148 -36.29 -20.52 -22.32
CA ASN A 148 -35.59 -19.26 -22.52
C ASN A 148 -35.22 -18.65 -21.16
N LEU A 149 -33.94 -18.35 -20.97
CA LEU A 149 -33.43 -17.56 -19.85
C LEU A 149 -33.22 -16.14 -20.33
N GLU A 150 -34.03 -15.21 -19.81
CA GLU A 150 -33.79 -13.78 -19.92
C GLU A 150 -32.81 -13.37 -18.82
N LEU A 151 -31.77 -12.61 -19.14
CA LEU A 151 -30.72 -12.22 -18.21
C LEU A 151 -30.47 -10.71 -18.28
N GLY A 152 -30.20 -10.10 -17.12
CA GLY A 152 -29.78 -8.70 -17.04
C GLY A 152 -28.41 -8.52 -16.42
N VAL A 153 -27.49 -7.91 -17.17
CA VAL A 153 -26.10 -7.67 -16.75
C VAL A 153 -25.78 -6.18 -16.76
N ASP A 154 -25.39 -5.64 -15.61
CA ASP A 154 -24.93 -4.26 -15.52
C ASP A 154 -23.58 -4.12 -16.25
N VAL A 155 -23.52 -3.29 -17.28
CA VAL A 155 -22.33 -3.14 -18.13
C VAL A 155 -21.16 -2.54 -17.35
N GLY A 156 -21.43 -1.68 -16.38
CA GLY A 156 -20.40 -1.03 -15.56
C GLY A 156 -19.66 -2.02 -14.65
N SER A 157 -20.39 -2.89 -13.97
CA SER A 157 -19.84 -3.81 -12.95
C SER A 157 -19.72 -5.26 -13.42
N PHE A 158 -20.30 -5.60 -14.58
CA PHE A 158 -20.53 -6.96 -15.04
C PHE A 158 -21.37 -7.81 -14.06
N CYS A 159 -22.12 -7.13 -13.17
CA CYS A 159 -22.97 -7.80 -12.19
C CYS A 159 -24.20 -8.37 -12.89
N HIS A 160 -24.52 -9.64 -12.64
CA HIS A 160 -25.76 -10.25 -13.08
C HIS A 160 -26.82 -9.86 -12.06
N THR A 161 -27.79 -9.05 -12.48
CA THR A 161 -28.66 -8.26 -11.58
C THR A 161 -30.11 -8.73 -11.57
N GLY A 162 -30.51 -9.50 -12.56
CA GLY A 162 -31.84 -10.10 -12.66
C GLY A 162 -31.84 -11.22 -13.70
N PHE A 163 -32.79 -12.14 -13.59
CA PHE A 163 -33.03 -13.18 -14.58
C PHE A 163 -34.49 -13.63 -14.54
N ASP A 164 -35.02 -14.17 -15.62
CA ASP A 164 -36.34 -14.80 -15.70
C ASP A 164 -36.30 -16.03 -16.61
N ILE A 165 -36.98 -17.12 -16.24
CA ILE A 165 -36.98 -18.37 -17.02
C ILE A 165 -38.40 -18.66 -17.49
N ARG A 166 -38.57 -18.85 -18.80
CA ARG A 166 -39.86 -19.16 -19.44
C ARG A 166 -39.69 -20.19 -20.54
N GLN A 167 -40.78 -20.65 -21.15
CA GLN A 167 -40.70 -21.57 -22.29
C GLN A 167 -40.26 -20.87 -23.59
N THR A 168 -40.59 -19.58 -23.75
CA THR A 168 -40.27 -18.78 -24.93
C THR A 168 -39.81 -17.38 -24.53
N GLU A 169 -39.19 -16.65 -25.47
CA GLU A 169 -38.90 -15.23 -25.33
C GLU A 169 -40.21 -14.43 -25.26
N THR A 170 -40.34 -13.52 -24.28
CA THR A 170 -41.57 -12.74 -24.07
C THR A 170 -41.24 -11.37 -23.48
N SER A 171 -42.01 -10.34 -23.83
CA SER A 171 -41.84 -8.98 -23.28
C SER A 171 -41.97 -8.94 -21.75
N GLN A 172 -42.82 -9.80 -21.19
CA GLN A 172 -42.98 -9.88 -19.74
C GLN A 172 -41.77 -10.51 -19.03
N ALA A 173 -40.93 -11.31 -19.72
CA ALA A 173 -39.67 -11.79 -19.16
C ALA A 173 -38.68 -10.62 -19.02
N VAL A 174 -38.55 -9.80 -20.07
CA VAL A 174 -37.72 -8.59 -20.10
C VAL A 174 -38.11 -7.65 -18.97
N ILE A 175 -39.42 -7.36 -18.83
CA ILE A 175 -39.95 -6.52 -17.74
C ILE A 175 -39.66 -7.14 -16.37
N ALA A 176 -39.82 -8.47 -16.21
CA ALA A 176 -39.53 -9.13 -14.94
C ALA A 176 -38.05 -9.02 -14.54
N VAL A 177 -37.13 -9.10 -15.50
CA VAL A 177 -35.69 -8.86 -15.27
C VAL A 177 -35.43 -7.42 -14.85
N MET A 178 -36.00 -6.44 -15.55
CA MET A 178 -35.88 -5.02 -15.19
C MET A 178 -36.46 -4.71 -13.81
N GLU A 179 -37.60 -5.31 -13.43
CA GLU A 179 -38.19 -5.17 -12.10
C GLU A 179 -37.32 -5.80 -11.01
N LYS A 180 -36.74 -6.98 -11.26
CA LYS A 180 -35.78 -7.63 -10.34
C LYS A 180 -34.55 -6.75 -10.15
N HIS A 181 -34.00 -6.18 -11.22
CA HIS A 181 -32.91 -5.21 -11.16
C HIS A 181 -33.30 -3.98 -10.33
N ARG A 182 -34.44 -3.36 -10.67
CA ARG A 182 -34.98 -2.16 -10.02
C ARG A 182 -35.14 -2.33 -8.52
N LYS A 183 -35.71 -3.46 -8.09
CA LYS A 183 -35.94 -3.77 -6.68
C LYS A 183 -34.65 -3.84 -5.86
N ASN A 184 -33.57 -4.32 -6.46
CA ASN A 184 -32.31 -4.60 -5.76
C ASN A 184 -31.29 -3.45 -5.89
N TYR A 185 -31.30 -2.73 -7.01
CA TYR A 185 -30.23 -1.79 -7.38
C TYR A 185 -30.74 -0.40 -7.80
N GLY A 186 -32.06 -0.21 -7.91
CA GLY A 186 -32.67 1.03 -8.42
C GLY A 186 -32.80 1.01 -9.94
N LEU A 187 -33.28 2.13 -10.51
CA LEU A 187 -33.46 2.25 -11.96
C LEU A 187 -32.11 2.48 -12.65
N PRO A 188 -31.79 1.76 -13.74
CA PRO A 188 -30.64 2.08 -14.58
C PRO A 188 -30.90 3.36 -15.37
N LEU A 189 -29.83 4.06 -15.78
CA LEU A 189 -29.98 5.27 -16.63
C LEU A 189 -30.37 4.91 -18.06
N GLY A 190 -30.00 3.72 -18.52
CA GLY A 190 -30.44 3.20 -19.80
C GLY A 190 -30.33 1.69 -19.92
N VAL A 191 -30.93 1.16 -20.98
CA VAL A 191 -30.96 -0.26 -21.30
C VAL A 191 -30.42 -0.49 -22.71
N LEU A 192 -29.75 -1.63 -22.88
CA LEU A 192 -29.16 -2.10 -24.11
C LEU A 192 -29.71 -3.49 -24.39
N PHE A 193 -30.36 -3.65 -25.54
CA PHE A 193 -30.86 -4.94 -26.03
C PHE A 193 -30.98 -4.90 -27.55
N ASP A 194 -31.05 -6.06 -28.16
CA ASP A 194 -31.13 -6.23 -29.61
C ASP A 194 -32.50 -5.81 -30.19
N HIS A 195 -32.69 -6.03 -31.49
CA HIS A 195 -33.96 -5.74 -32.16
C HIS A 195 -34.97 -6.90 -32.08
N GLY A 196 -34.85 -7.78 -31.07
CA GLY A 196 -35.78 -8.87 -30.82
C GLY A 196 -37.21 -8.39 -30.62
N SER A 197 -38.18 -9.19 -31.07
CA SER A 197 -39.60 -8.81 -31.05
C SER A 197 -40.15 -8.57 -29.64
N ALA A 198 -39.64 -9.28 -28.61
CA ALA A 198 -40.01 -9.07 -27.22
C ALA A 198 -39.45 -7.74 -26.68
N ASN A 199 -38.19 -7.47 -27.00
CA ASN A 199 -37.44 -6.27 -26.63
C ASN A 199 -38.01 -4.98 -27.26
N MET A 200 -38.56 -5.10 -28.48
CA MET A 200 -39.18 -3.99 -29.23
C MET A 200 -40.66 -3.77 -28.90
N SER A 201 -41.27 -4.55 -28.02
CA SER A 201 -42.71 -4.50 -27.77
C SER A 201 -43.18 -3.18 -27.13
N ASP A 202 -44.45 -2.83 -27.39
CA ASP A 202 -45.10 -1.64 -26.81
C ASP A 202 -45.09 -1.67 -25.28
N ASP A 203 -45.23 -2.86 -24.68
CA ASP A 203 -45.19 -3.04 -23.22
C ASP A 203 -43.83 -2.66 -22.63
N VAL A 204 -42.72 -3.06 -23.29
CA VAL A 204 -41.36 -2.71 -22.86
C VAL A 204 -41.10 -1.22 -23.09
N ALA A 205 -41.51 -0.69 -24.24
CA ALA A 205 -41.38 0.75 -24.53
C ALA A 205 -42.12 1.61 -23.50
N LYS A 206 -43.35 1.22 -23.16
CA LYS A 206 -44.15 1.87 -22.13
C LYS A 206 -43.49 1.79 -20.76
N TRP A 207 -42.99 0.61 -20.36
CA TRP A 207 -42.30 0.46 -19.07
C TRP A 207 -41.07 1.38 -18.97
N LEU A 208 -40.27 1.48 -20.03
CA LEU A 208 -39.08 2.34 -20.07
C LEU A 208 -39.46 3.82 -19.97
N GLN A 209 -40.48 4.24 -20.71
CA GLN A 209 -41.00 5.61 -20.68
C GLN A 209 -41.53 5.98 -19.30
N ASP A 210 -42.37 5.11 -18.71
CA ASP A 210 -42.99 5.33 -17.40
C ASP A 210 -41.95 5.43 -16.27
N ASN A 211 -40.78 4.81 -16.46
CA ASN A 211 -39.68 4.80 -15.49
C ASN A 211 -38.51 5.73 -15.85
N GLY A 212 -38.59 6.50 -16.94
CA GLY A 212 -37.52 7.43 -17.36
C GLY A 212 -36.19 6.75 -17.67
N VAL A 213 -36.23 5.54 -18.21
CA VAL A 213 -35.04 4.75 -18.59
C VAL A 213 -34.79 4.89 -20.08
N GLU A 214 -33.60 5.36 -20.46
CA GLU A 214 -33.27 5.61 -21.86
C GLU A 214 -32.98 4.31 -22.61
N ARG A 215 -33.53 4.20 -23.82
CA ARG A 215 -33.19 3.10 -24.71
C ARG A 215 -31.92 3.43 -25.51
N VAL A 216 -30.89 2.61 -25.36
CA VAL A 216 -29.63 2.79 -26.09
C VAL A 216 -29.62 1.91 -27.34
N PRO A 217 -29.49 2.48 -28.55
CA PRO A 217 -29.54 1.70 -29.78
C PRO A 217 -28.30 0.83 -29.95
N VAL A 218 -28.51 -0.46 -30.23
CA VAL A 218 -27.50 -1.36 -30.80
C VAL A 218 -27.47 -1.10 -32.31
N GLY A 219 -26.32 -0.74 -32.90
CA GLY A 219 -26.23 -0.41 -34.32
C GLY A 219 -26.78 -1.54 -35.22
N PRO A 220 -27.57 -1.23 -36.27
CA PRO A 220 -28.16 -2.26 -37.14
C PRO A 220 -27.06 -3.09 -37.82
N GLY A 221 -27.19 -4.42 -37.75
CA GLY A 221 -26.27 -5.37 -38.41
C GLY A 221 -24.95 -5.64 -37.70
N ASN A 222 -24.80 -5.28 -36.41
CA ASN A 222 -23.57 -5.53 -35.66
C ASN A 222 -23.84 -6.40 -34.40
N PRO A 223 -23.67 -7.74 -34.49
CA PRO A 223 -23.89 -8.66 -33.36
C PRO A 223 -23.10 -8.27 -32.11
N LYS A 224 -21.93 -7.62 -32.29
CA LYS A 224 -21.03 -7.21 -31.21
C LYS A 224 -21.55 -6.08 -30.32
N GLY A 225 -22.64 -5.43 -30.68
CA GLY A 225 -23.15 -4.30 -29.91
C GLY A 225 -23.74 -4.69 -28.56
N ASN A 226 -24.12 -5.97 -28.35
CA ASN A 226 -24.53 -6.53 -27.05
C ASN A 226 -23.54 -7.55 -26.46
N GLY A 227 -22.23 -7.38 -26.71
CA GLY A 227 -21.22 -8.37 -26.32
C GLY A 227 -21.08 -8.64 -24.80
N THR A 228 -21.74 -7.85 -23.95
CA THR A 228 -21.76 -8.05 -22.49
C THR A 228 -22.59 -9.28 -22.12
N ASP A 229 -23.83 -9.36 -22.62
CA ASP A 229 -24.69 -10.52 -22.36
C ASP A 229 -24.28 -11.76 -23.17
N GLU A 230 -23.85 -11.60 -24.42
CA GLU A 230 -23.31 -12.74 -25.19
C GLU A 230 -22.13 -13.40 -24.45
N GLY A 231 -21.25 -12.56 -23.89
CA GLY A 231 -20.14 -13.00 -23.05
C GLY A 231 -20.61 -13.66 -21.75
N ALA A 232 -21.65 -13.12 -21.12
CA ALA A 232 -22.25 -13.68 -19.90
C ALA A 232 -22.89 -15.04 -20.15
N PHE A 233 -23.70 -15.18 -21.21
CA PHE A 233 -24.32 -16.46 -21.58
C PHE A 233 -23.30 -17.51 -21.99
N SER A 234 -22.27 -17.14 -22.74
CA SER A 234 -21.17 -18.05 -23.06
C SER A 234 -20.48 -18.55 -21.79
N GLN A 235 -20.19 -17.66 -20.83
CA GLN A 235 -19.63 -18.06 -19.54
C GLN A 235 -20.58 -18.97 -18.74
N LEU A 236 -21.87 -18.63 -18.71
CA LEU A 236 -22.90 -19.38 -17.99
C LEU A 236 -23.08 -20.78 -18.55
N LYS A 237 -23.24 -20.94 -19.87
CA LYS A 237 -23.38 -22.24 -20.54
C LYS A 237 -22.15 -23.13 -20.33
N ASN A 238 -20.94 -22.55 -20.42
CA ASN A 238 -19.70 -23.27 -20.15
C ASN A 238 -19.60 -23.76 -18.70
N VAL A 239 -20.13 -23.00 -17.73
CA VAL A 239 -20.14 -23.39 -16.32
C VAL A 239 -21.19 -24.47 -16.06
N LEU A 240 -22.42 -24.27 -16.52
CA LEU A 240 -23.53 -25.20 -16.33
C LEU A 240 -23.25 -26.54 -17.00
N GLY A 241 -22.73 -26.54 -18.24
CA GLY A 241 -22.60 -27.76 -19.03
C GLY A 241 -23.97 -28.38 -19.35
N SER A 242 -24.01 -29.70 -19.55
CA SER A 242 -25.26 -30.44 -19.76
C SER A 242 -26.09 -30.48 -18.46
N LEU A 243 -27.36 -30.08 -18.56
CA LEU A 243 -28.32 -30.12 -17.46
C LEU A 243 -29.14 -31.42 -17.57
N GLU A 244 -28.67 -32.46 -16.91
CA GLU A 244 -29.31 -33.79 -16.90
C GLU A 244 -29.79 -34.14 -15.48
N VAL A 245 -31.05 -34.53 -15.37
CA VAL A 245 -31.67 -34.90 -14.09
C VAL A 245 -32.41 -36.22 -14.25
N ARG A 246 -32.21 -37.14 -13.28
CA ARG A 246 -32.93 -38.41 -13.21
C ARG A 246 -33.94 -38.38 -12.07
N THR A 247 -35.18 -38.79 -12.34
CA THR A 247 -36.27 -38.79 -11.35
C THR A 247 -36.60 -40.18 -10.79
N LEU A 248 -35.68 -41.14 -10.96
CA LEU A 248 -35.82 -42.55 -10.54
C LEU A 248 -36.17 -42.73 -9.05
N SER A 249 -35.73 -41.81 -8.18
CA SER A 249 -36.16 -41.72 -6.78
C SER A 249 -36.00 -40.28 -6.23
N PRO A 250 -36.68 -39.90 -5.14
CA PRO A 250 -36.48 -38.59 -4.50
C PRO A 250 -35.03 -38.35 -4.04
N GLU A 251 -34.34 -39.41 -3.63
CA GLU A 251 -32.93 -39.36 -3.22
C GLU A 251 -32.01 -39.09 -4.42
N GLN A 252 -32.22 -39.79 -5.54
CA GLN A 252 -31.44 -39.57 -6.76
C GLN A 252 -31.66 -38.16 -7.32
N LEU A 253 -32.91 -37.69 -7.32
CA LEU A 253 -33.24 -36.32 -7.71
C LEU A 253 -32.51 -35.30 -6.83
N GLY A 254 -32.52 -35.50 -5.51
CA GLY A 254 -31.80 -34.65 -4.56
C GLY A 254 -30.28 -34.64 -4.80
N SER A 255 -29.70 -35.81 -5.06
CA SER A 255 -28.28 -35.97 -5.37
C SER A 255 -27.88 -35.26 -6.67
N ASP A 256 -28.66 -35.44 -7.75
CA ASP A 256 -28.41 -34.81 -9.05
C ASP A 256 -28.47 -33.28 -8.95
N ILE A 257 -29.48 -32.75 -8.25
CA ILE A 257 -29.62 -31.31 -8.00
C ILE A 257 -28.42 -30.78 -7.19
N LEU A 258 -28.05 -31.44 -6.09
CA LEU A 258 -26.93 -31.02 -5.26
C LEU A 258 -25.62 -31.04 -6.06
N ASN A 259 -25.39 -32.09 -6.83
CA ASN A 259 -24.20 -32.23 -7.67
C ASN A 259 -24.09 -31.10 -8.70
N MET A 260 -25.21 -30.74 -9.37
CA MET A 260 -25.23 -29.59 -10.28
C MET A 260 -24.89 -28.28 -9.56
N LEU A 261 -25.53 -27.99 -8.43
CA LEU A 261 -25.30 -26.76 -7.67
C LEU A 261 -23.85 -26.65 -7.18
N VAL A 262 -23.30 -27.73 -6.62
CA VAL A 262 -21.91 -27.78 -6.14
C VAL A 262 -20.92 -27.67 -7.30
N SER A 263 -21.18 -28.35 -8.42
CA SER A 263 -20.34 -28.26 -9.63
C SER A 263 -20.28 -26.84 -10.17
N VAL A 264 -21.42 -26.14 -10.25
CA VAL A 264 -21.49 -24.73 -10.64
C VAL A 264 -20.69 -23.87 -9.68
N TYR A 265 -20.91 -24.03 -8.37
CA TYR A 265 -20.19 -23.29 -7.35
C TYR A 265 -18.67 -23.46 -7.46
N ILE A 266 -18.17 -24.69 -7.58
CA ILE A 266 -16.74 -25.00 -7.69
C ILE A 266 -16.15 -24.35 -8.95
N LYS A 267 -16.79 -24.54 -10.11
CA LYS A 267 -16.33 -23.96 -11.38
C LYS A 267 -16.27 -22.44 -11.33
N MET A 268 -17.31 -21.78 -10.83
CA MET A 268 -17.33 -20.32 -10.69
C MET A 268 -16.30 -19.85 -9.67
N ARG A 269 -16.20 -20.52 -8.52
CA ARG A 269 -15.26 -20.15 -7.47
C ARG A 269 -13.82 -20.22 -7.95
N ASN A 270 -13.45 -21.26 -8.70
CA ASN A 270 -12.09 -21.44 -9.22
C ASN A 270 -11.70 -20.45 -10.32
N LYS A 271 -12.67 -19.77 -10.93
CA LYS A 271 -12.46 -18.66 -11.88
C LYS A 271 -12.39 -17.29 -11.20
N LEU A 272 -12.79 -17.17 -9.94
CA LEU A 272 -12.69 -15.92 -9.18
C LEU A 272 -11.32 -15.78 -8.52
N SER A 273 -10.55 -14.78 -8.94
CA SER A 273 -9.21 -14.51 -8.39
C SER A 273 -9.24 -14.32 -6.87
N LEU A 274 -8.27 -14.92 -6.19
CA LEU A 274 -8.03 -14.67 -4.78
C LEU A 274 -7.43 -13.27 -4.59
N ARG A 275 -7.71 -12.67 -3.44
CA ARG A 275 -7.17 -11.35 -3.10
C ARG A 275 -5.64 -11.40 -3.08
N ARG A 276 -4.99 -10.61 -3.94
CA ARG A 276 -3.51 -10.55 -4.13
C ARG A 276 -2.90 -11.75 -4.87
N SER A 277 -3.70 -12.59 -5.52
CA SER A 277 -3.19 -13.61 -6.43
C SER A 277 -2.98 -13.03 -7.83
N PRO A 278 -1.88 -13.34 -8.54
CA PRO A 278 -1.65 -12.92 -9.92
C PRO A 278 -2.59 -13.62 -10.92
N GLY A 279 -3.30 -14.68 -10.51
CA GLY A 279 -4.23 -15.43 -11.34
C GLY A 279 -5.39 -16.06 -10.57
N THR A 280 -6.28 -16.73 -11.31
CA THR A 280 -7.38 -17.52 -10.75
C THR A 280 -6.83 -18.79 -10.07
N PRO A 281 -7.53 -19.36 -9.07
CA PRO A 281 -7.15 -20.66 -8.51
C PRO A 281 -6.92 -21.74 -9.57
N GLU A 282 -7.76 -21.79 -10.61
CA GLU A 282 -7.62 -22.73 -11.72
C GLU A 282 -6.30 -22.53 -12.50
N ALA A 283 -5.96 -21.27 -12.82
CA ALA A 283 -4.71 -20.96 -13.52
C ALA A 283 -3.48 -21.26 -12.64
N ALA A 284 -3.56 -20.96 -11.34
CA ALA A 284 -2.48 -21.24 -10.40
C ALA A 284 -2.22 -22.75 -10.23
N MET A 285 -3.27 -23.58 -10.24
CA MET A 285 -3.13 -25.03 -10.14
C MET A 285 -2.59 -25.69 -11.42
N ARG A 286 -2.73 -25.04 -12.58
CA ARG A 286 -2.15 -25.53 -13.86
C ARG A 286 -0.70 -25.11 -14.06
N ALA A 287 -0.22 -24.12 -13.31
CA ALA A 287 1.17 -23.68 -13.40
C ALA A 287 2.10 -24.76 -12.86
N GLU A 288 3.16 -25.06 -13.59
CA GLU A 288 4.22 -25.93 -13.09
C GLU A 288 4.95 -25.20 -11.94
N VAL A 289 5.06 -25.89 -10.80
CA VAL A 289 5.81 -25.43 -9.65
C VAL A 289 7.17 -26.09 -9.68
N SER A 290 8.24 -25.30 -9.66
CA SER A 290 9.61 -25.79 -9.68
C SER A 290 9.93 -26.62 -8.43
N ASP A 291 10.87 -27.56 -8.54
CA ASP A 291 11.29 -28.35 -7.38
C ASP A 291 11.91 -27.50 -6.28
N GLN A 292 12.55 -26.37 -6.64
CA GLN A 292 13.06 -25.40 -5.68
C GLN A 292 11.94 -24.70 -4.90
N GLU A 293 10.86 -24.26 -5.57
CA GLU A 293 9.68 -23.69 -4.90
C GLU A 293 8.94 -24.72 -4.05
N ARG A 294 8.85 -25.97 -4.52
CA ARG A 294 8.29 -27.09 -3.73
C ARG A 294 9.10 -27.34 -2.47
N GLN A 295 10.43 -27.34 -2.58
CA GLN A 295 11.32 -27.56 -1.46
C GLN A 295 11.30 -26.39 -0.47
N TYR A 296 11.33 -25.15 -0.98
CA TYR A 296 11.15 -23.95 -0.16
C TYR A 296 9.83 -23.95 0.60
N GLU A 297 8.72 -24.33 -0.06
CA GLU A 297 7.42 -24.41 0.58
C GLU A 297 7.35 -25.54 1.61
N LYS A 298 7.96 -26.70 1.35
CA LYS A 298 8.10 -27.79 2.34
C LYS A 298 8.87 -27.32 3.57
N GLU A 299 10.00 -26.64 3.37
CA GLU A 299 10.81 -26.07 4.46
C GLU A 299 10.03 -24.99 5.21
N ARG A 300 9.30 -24.11 4.52
CA ARG A 300 8.41 -23.13 5.16
C ARG A 300 7.32 -23.79 6.00
N ILE A 301 6.68 -24.84 5.49
CA ILE A 301 5.66 -25.61 6.23
C ILE A 301 6.30 -26.27 7.46
N GLN A 302 7.53 -26.78 7.33
CA GLN A 302 8.27 -27.40 8.42
C GLN A 302 8.67 -26.37 9.48
N ILE A 303 9.24 -25.23 9.09
CA ILE A 303 9.51 -24.07 9.95
C ILE A 303 8.23 -23.57 10.60
N HIS A 304 7.09 -23.54 9.88
CA HIS A 304 5.82 -23.16 10.47
C HIS A 304 5.35 -24.16 11.54
N LYS A 305 5.49 -25.48 11.28
CA LYS A 305 5.23 -26.52 12.28
C LYS A 305 6.16 -26.41 13.49
N GLU A 306 7.42 -26.07 13.26
CA GLU A 306 8.41 -25.87 14.32
C GLU A 306 8.20 -24.56 15.09
N SER A 307 7.74 -23.49 14.44
CA SER A 307 7.34 -22.22 15.07
C SER A 307 6.04 -22.35 15.89
N LYS A 308 5.28 -23.42 15.67
CA LYS A 308 4.17 -23.83 16.52
C LYS A 308 4.60 -24.69 17.70
N LYS A 309 5.89 -25.03 17.84
CA LYS A 309 6.42 -25.43 19.14
C LYS A 309 6.34 -24.20 20.02
N THR A 310 5.42 -24.28 20.97
CA THR A 310 5.14 -23.26 21.97
C THR A 310 6.46 -22.69 22.48
N THR A 311 6.73 -21.42 22.19
CA THR A 311 7.91 -20.72 22.74
C THR A 311 7.79 -20.65 24.26
N ASP A 312 8.90 -20.46 24.97
CA ASP A 312 8.87 -20.29 26.43
C ASP A 312 7.91 -19.16 26.86
N GLU A 313 7.80 -18.10 26.05
CA GLU A 313 6.84 -17.01 26.26
C GLU A 313 5.38 -17.47 26.07
N GLU A 314 5.08 -18.31 25.08
CA GLU A 314 3.72 -18.84 24.91
C GLU A 314 3.32 -19.79 26.04
N HIS A 315 4.26 -20.56 26.59
CA HIS A 315 4.00 -21.37 27.78
C HIS A 315 3.68 -20.48 28.98
N GLN A 316 4.48 -19.44 29.23
CA GLN A 316 4.21 -18.49 30.31
C GLN A 316 2.82 -17.83 30.18
N LYS A 317 2.40 -17.47 28.97
CA LYS A 317 1.05 -16.93 28.73
C LYS A 317 -0.05 -17.95 29.05
N LEU A 318 0.15 -19.21 28.70
CA LEU A 318 -0.81 -20.27 29.02
C LEU A 318 -0.84 -20.57 30.52
N ASP A 319 0.31 -20.58 31.18
CA ASP A 319 0.43 -20.77 32.63
C ASP A 319 -0.32 -19.68 33.40
N SER A 320 -0.14 -18.41 32.98
CA SER A 320 -0.95 -17.28 33.46
C SER A 320 -2.45 -17.50 33.32
N LEU A 321 -2.91 -17.96 32.15
CA LEU A 321 -4.33 -18.28 31.94
C LEU A 321 -4.83 -19.38 32.89
N TYR A 322 -4.06 -20.46 33.03
CA TYR A 322 -4.43 -21.57 33.90
C TYR A 322 -4.41 -21.16 35.38
N ALA A 323 -3.44 -20.33 35.80
CA ALA A 323 -3.38 -19.77 37.14
C ALA A 323 -4.66 -18.98 37.46
N VAL A 324 -5.06 -18.06 36.59
CA VAL A 324 -6.30 -17.27 36.76
C VAL A 324 -7.53 -18.17 36.84
N ILE A 325 -7.65 -19.17 35.96
CA ILE A 325 -8.79 -20.11 35.95
C ILE A 325 -8.85 -20.89 37.27
N LYS A 326 -7.71 -21.36 37.76
CA LYS A 326 -7.61 -22.17 38.97
C LYS A 326 -7.85 -21.34 40.23
N GLU A 327 -7.20 -20.19 40.36
CA GLU A 327 -7.30 -19.30 41.52
C GLU A 327 -8.71 -18.74 41.70
N HIS A 328 -9.41 -18.49 40.60
CA HIS A 328 -10.78 -17.99 40.60
C HIS A 328 -11.82 -19.06 40.30
N ASP A 329 -11.49 -20.35 40.32
CA ASP A 329 -12.45 -21.46 40.12
C ASP A 329 -13.43 -21.21 38.96
N LEU A 330 -12.89 -20.83 37.79
CA LEU A 330 -13.69 -20.48 36.62
C LEU A 330 -14.12 -21.73 35.86
N LEU A 331 -15.43 -22.00 35.81
CA LEU A 331 -15.98 -23.12 35.06
C LEU A 331 -16.04 -22.79 33.55
N LEU A 332 -15.32 -23.58 32.75
CA LEU A 332 -15.22 -23.42 31.30
C LEU A 332 -15.53 -24.74 30.58
N ASP A 333 -16.36 -24.68 29.55
CA ASP A 333 -16.50 -25.79 28.59
C ASP A 333 -15.25 -25.92 27.70
N SER A 334 -15.11 -27.06 27.03
CA SER A 334 -13.95 -27.37 26.17
C SER A 334 -13.74 -26.36 25.04
N ALA A 335 -14.81 -25.86 24.41
CA ALA A 335 -14.72 -24.88 23.33
C ALA A 335 -14.35 -23.49 23.85
N SER A 336 -14.80 -23.11 25.04
CA SER A 336 -14.44 -21.86 25.72
C SER A 336 -13.00 -21.87 26.20
N MET A 337 -12.51 -23.02 26.69
CA MET A 337 -11.10 -23.22 27.05
C MET A 337 -10.18 -23.08 25.83
N GLU A 338 -10.47 -23.73 24.71
CA GLU A 338 -9.64 -23.60 23.49
C GLU A 338 -9.64 -22.17 22.92
N ARG A 339 -10.79 -21.49 22.97
CA ARG A 339 -10.86 -20.06 22.60
C ARG A 339 -10.01 -19.18 23.53
N ALA A 340 -10.02 -19.44 24.84
CA ALA A 340 -9.22 -18.69 25.79
C ALA A 340 -7.71 -18.87 25.52
N LYS A 341 -7.26 -20.11 25.29
CA LYS A 341 -5.87 -20.42 24.92
C LYS A 341 -5.44 -19.70 23.64
N SER A 342 -6.27 -19.73 22.61
CA SER A 342 -5.98 -19.04 21.35
C SER A 342 -5.92 -17.52 21.52
N THR A 343 -6.82 -16.97 22.33
CA THR A 343 -6.93 -15.52 22.54
C THR A 343 -5.76 -14.97 23.34
N ILE A 344 -5.34 -15.64 24.42
CA ILE A 344 -4.29 -15.12 25.28
C ILE A 344 -2.92 -15.04 24.59
N LYS A 345 -2.64 -15.96 23.65
CA LYS A 345 -1.40 -15.97 22.85
C LYS A 345 -1.18 -14.68 22.04
N SER A 346 -2.26 -14.01 21.63
CA SER A 346 -2.19 -12.79 20.81
C SER A 346 -1.87 -11.51 21.58
N HIS A 347 -1.79 -11.58 22.92
CA HIS A 347 -1.53 -10.43 23.78
C HIS A 347 -0.09 -10.45 24.32
N SER A 348 0.42 -9.28 24.72
CA SER A 348 1.75 -9.15 25.33
C SER A 348 1.75 -9.75 26.75
N LEU A 349 2.88 -10.33 27.17
CA LEU A 349 3.01 -10.87 28.53
C LEU A 349 2.84 -9.76 29.59
N SER A 350 3.34 -8.55 29.30
CA SER A 350 3.13 -7.34 30.13
C SER A 350 1.64 -7.05 30.35
N SER A 351 0.84 -7.05 29.27
CA SER A 351 -0.60 -6.82 29.34
C SER A 351 -1.30 -7.91 30.16
N ILE A 352 -0.88 -9.16 30.04
CA ILE A 352 -1.46 -10.28 30.82
C ILE A 352 -1.19 -10.09 32.32
N HIS A 353 0.05 -9.84 32.74
CA HIS A 353 0.38 -9.61 34.15
C HIS A 353 -0.32 -8.38 34.75
N LYS A 354 -0.53 -7.32 33.96
CA LYS A 354 -1.34 -6.17 34.39
C LYS A 354 -2.82 -6.54 34.53
N THR A 355 -3.32 -7.38 33.62
CA THR A 355 -4.70 -7.86 33.65
C THR A 355 -4.98 -8.74 34.86
N GLU A 356 -4.08 -9.66 35.21
CA GLU A 356 -4.22 -10.51 36.41
C GLU A 356 -4.46 -9.68 37.66
N ARG A 357 -3.61 -8.68 37.91
CA ARG A 357 -3.75 -7.76 39.05
C ARG A 357 -5.07 -6.99 39.02
N ALA A 358 -5.41 -6.41 37.85
CA ALA A 358 -6.66 -5.66 37.69
C ALA A 358 -7.91 -6.54 37.83
N PHE A 359 -7.83 -7.81 37.42
CA PHE A 359 -8.92 -8.77 37.52
C PHE A 359 -9.17 -9.16 38.98
N VAL A 360 -8.12 -9.46 39.76
CA VAL A 360 -8.24 -9.73 41.20
C VAL A 360 -8.93 -8.58 41.93
N GLU A 361 -8.49 -7.34 41.68
CA GLU A 361 -9.15 -6.15 42.25
C GLU A 361 -10.62 -6.03 41.83
N ALA A 362 -10.92 -6.31 40.55
CA ALA A 362 -12.27 -6.19 40.02
C ALA A 362 -13.23 -7.23 40.61
N VAL A 363 -12.78 -8.47 40.79
CA VAL A 363 -13.53 -9.58 41.39
C VAL A 363 -13.76 -9.34 42.88
N ASN A 364 -12.74 -8.86 43.60
CA ASN A 364 -12.87 -8.51 45.02
C ASN A 364 -13.92 -7.41 45.25
N ARG A 365 -14.06 -6.47 44.32
CA ARG A 365 -15.09 -5.41 44.40
C ARG A 365 -16.50 -5.93 44.08
N LYS A 366 -16.65 -6.81 43.08
CA LYS A 366 -17.94 -7.40 42.72
C LYS A 366 -17.77 -8.81 42.16
N GLN A 367 -18.46 -9.77 42.79
CA GLN A 367 -18.35 -11.20 42.45
C GLN A 367 -18.95 -11.55 41.07
N ASP A 368 -19.87 -10.75 40.53
CA ASP A 368 -20.43 -10.94 39.18
C ASP A 368 -19.39 -10.82 38.06
N ARG A 369 -18.26 -10.17 38.34
CA ARG A 369 -17.12 -9.99 37.43
C ARG A 369 -16.21 -11.22 37.38
N LYS A 370 -16.45 -12.23 38.22
CA LYS A 370 -15.69 -13.48 38.31
C LYS A 370 -16.02 -14.41 37.13
N ASN A 371 -15.65 -13.99 35.92
CA ASN A 371 -15.84 -14.78 34.71
C ASN A 371 -14.74 -14.46 33.67
N ILE A 372 -14.49 -15.44 32.79
CA ILE A 372 -13.40 -15.36 31.80
C ILE A 372 -13.60 -14.24 30.76
N GLN A 373 -14.86 -13.91 30.43
CA GLN A 373 -15.17 -12.89 29.44
C GLN A 373 -14.76 -11.51 29.95
N TYR A 374 -14.96 -11.26 31.24
CA TYR A 374 -14.55 -10.04 31.91
C TYR A 374 -13.03 -9.91 31.96
N PHE A 375 -12.30 -11.00 32.27
CA PHE A 375 -10.84 -11.04 32.20
C PHE A 375 -10.32 -10.60 30.82
N PHE A 376 -10.84 -11.19 29.73
CA PHE A 376 -10.44 -10.81 28.37
C PHE A 376 -10.89 -9.39 27.97
N GLY A 377 -11.96 -8.88 28.58
CA GLY A 377 -12.38 -7.49 28.43
C GLY A 377 -11.34 -6.51 28.98
N ILE A 378 -10.83 -6.78 30.20
CA ILE A 378 -9.73 -6.01 30.80
C ILE A 378 -8.47 -6.13 29.94
N LEU A 379 -8.10 -7.35 29.54
CA LEU A 379 -6.89 -7.60 28.73
C LEU A 379 -6.88 -6.81 27.44
N ARG A 380 -8.02 -6.77 26.73
CA ARG A 380 -8.16 -6.00 25.49
C ARG A 380 -7.96 -4.50 25.71
N ASN A 381 -8.47 -3.96 26.82
CA ASN A 381 -8.35 -2.54 27.14
C ASN A 381 -6.89 -2.19 27.49
N ILE A 382 -6.25 -2.98 28.34
CA ILE A 382 -4.84 -2.78 28.73
C ILE A 382 -3.91 -2.90 27.52
N GLN A 383 -4.10 -3.91 26.66
CA GLN A 383 -3.29 -4.05 25.43
C GLN A 383 -3.48 -2.85 24.50
N LYS A 384 -4.71 -2.36 24.35
CA LYS A 384 -4.99 -1.18 23.54
C LYS A 384 -4.31 0.07 24.10
N GLU A 385 -4.32 0.26 25.42
CA GLU A 385 -3.62 1.36 26.07
C GLU A 385 -2.10 1.28 25.85
N GLU A 386 -1.51 0.08 25.95
CA GLU A 386 -0.09 -0.15 25.63
C GLU A 386 0.22 0.17 24.16
N ASP A 387 -0.60 -0.30 23.22
CA ASP A 387 -0.43 -0.06 21.78
C ASP A 387 -0.57 1.44 21.43
N ASP A 388 -1.56 2.11 22.01
CA ASP A 388 -1.80 3.54 21.82
C ASP A 388 -0.66 4.37 22.42
N GLN A 389 -0.08 3.94 23.56
CA GLN A 389 1.10 4.57 24.16
C GLN A 389 2.36 4.37 23.31
N LEU A 390 2.62 3.15 22.82
CA LEU A 390 3.72 2.88 21.88
C LEU A 390 3.60 3.72 20.60
N TYR A 391 2.39 3.84 20.06
CA TYR A 391 2.14 4.67 18.88
C TYR A 391 2.37 6.16 19.18
N LYS A 392 1.98 6.62 20.38
CA LYS A 392 2.23 7.98 20.84
C LYS A 392 3.73 8.27 20.97
N ASP A 393 4.49 7.36 21.56
CA ASP A 393 5.94 7.50 21.73
C ASP A 393 6.66 7.49 20.37
N TYR A 394 6.22 6.65 19.44
CA TYR A 394 6.66 6.71 18.04
C TYR A 394 6.40 8.09 17.40
N CYS A 395 5.21 8.65 17.60
CA CYS A 395 4.87 9.99 17.07
C CYS A 395 5.74 11.08 17.72
N ARG A 396 5.92 11.03 19.04
CA ARG A 396 6.78 11.96 19.80
C ARG A 396 8.23 11.92 19.33
N GLY A 397 8.77 10.73 19.09
CA GLY A 397 10.12 10.57 18.55
C GLY A 397 10.32 11.24 17.18
N LYS A 398 9.24 11.50 16.45
CA LYS A 398 9.29 11.99 15.07
C LYS A 398 8.88 13.45 14.89
N TYR A 399 7.89 13.91 15.67
CA TYR A 399 7.22 15.20 15.45
C TYR A 399 6.95 16.00 16.73
N ASP A 400 7.54 15.62 17.86
CA ASP A 400 7.49 16.46 19.05
C ASP A 400 8.24 17.77 18.79
N TYR A 401 7.54 18.90 18.94
CA TYR A 401 8.07 20.20 18.56
C TYR A 401 9.28 20.61 19.41
N GLN A 402 9.23 20.35 20.72
CA GLN A 402 10.31 20.74 21.64
C GLN A 402 11.58 19.93 21.39
N ARG A 403 11.43 18.63 21.12
CA ARG A 403 12.53 17.76 20.73
C ARG A 403 13.15 18.17 19.40
N MET A 404 12.34 18.47 18.37
CA MET A 404 12.85 18.94 17.09
C MET A 404 13.64 20.26 17.23
N LEU A 405 13.18 21.19 18.07
CA LEU A 405 13.93 22.43 18.39
C LEU A 405 15.26 22.14 19.11
N ALA A 406 15.25 21.21 20.07
CA ALA A 406 16.47 20.84 20.80
C ALA A 406 17.50 20.19 19.85
N ASP A 407 17.06 19.26 19.01
CA ASP A 407 17.90 18.58 18.02
C ASP A 407 18.49 19.57 17.02
N GLU A 408 17.70 20.52 16.51
CA GLU A 408 18.20 21.57 15.60
C GLU A 408 19.21 22.49 16.28
N ARG A 409 19.00 22.89 17.55
CA ARG A 409 19.99 23.67 18.31
C ARG A 409 21.28 22.90 18.53
N TRP A 410 21.19 21.59 18.79
CA TRP A 410 22.36 20.71 18.91
C TRP A 410 23.09 20.55 17.58
N GLU A 411 22.35 20.41 16.48
CA GLU A 411 22.90 20.32 15.12
C GLU A 411 23.59 21.63 14.71
N GLN A 412 22.98 22.79 14.98
CA GLN A 412 23.56 24.12 14.74
C GLN A 412 24.86 24.32 15.55
N LYS A 413 24.87 23.96 16.83
CA LYS A 413 26.08 23.99 17.67
C LYS A 413 27.19 23.07 17.14
N ARG A 414 26.83 21.87 16.65
CA ARG A 414 27.77 20.93 16.00
C ARG A 414 28.30 21.46 14.67
N GLN A 415 27.48 22.17 13.90
CA GLN A 415 27.87 22.74 12.62
C GLN A 415 28.77 23.97 12.81
N SER A 416 28.55 24.80 13.84
CA SER A 416 29.40 25.97 14.12
C SER A 416 30.82 25.62 14.56
N SER A 417 31.07 24.39 15.03
CA SER A 417 32.38 23.95 15.53
C SER A 417 33.14 23.01 14.59
N ARG A 418 32.57 22.63 13.43
CA ARG A 418 33.23 21.74 12.46
C ARG A 418 33.87 22.56 11.33
N PRO A 419 35.11 22.25 10.92
CA PRO A 419 35.67 22.83 9.70
C PRO A 419 34.77 22.49 8.51
N THR A 420 34.59 23.43 7.58
CA THR A 420 33.74 23.26 6.40
C THR A 420 34.60 22.98 5.16
N ILE A 421 33.98 22.43 4.10
CA ILE A 421 34.65 22.26 2.81
C ILE A 421 35.11 23.61 2.24
N ASP A 422 34.34 24.67 2.48
CA ASP A 422 34.65 26.02 2.00
C ASP A 422 35.94 26.54 2.66
N LEU A 423 36.12 26.30 3.98
CA LEU A 423 37.35 26.65 4.69
C LEU A 423 38.58 25.90 4.16
N VAL A 424 38.41 24.64 3.73
CA VAL A 424 39.48 23.85 3.08
C VAL A 424 39.81 24.45 1.70
N ILE A 425 38.80 24.87 0.93
CA ILE A 425 39.00 25.48 -0.39
C ILE A 425 39.66 26.86 -0.25
N ASP A 426 39.25 27.68 0.70
CA ASP A 426 39.86 28.99 0.97
C ASP A 426 41.33 28.86 1.37
N MET A 427 41.66 27.85 2.18
CA MET A 427 43.03 27.54 2.55
C MET A 427 43.86 27.03 1.36
N ALA A 428 43.29 26.17 0.50
CA ALA A 428 43.94 25.74 -0.73
C ALA A 428 44.20 26.92 -1.68
N LEU A 429 43.23 27.83 -1.82
CA LEU A 429 43.35 29.06 -2.60
C LEU A 429 44.47 29.96 -2.07
N ALA A 430 44.55 30.15 -0.76
CA ALA A 430 45.58 30.97 -0.13
C ALA A 430 46.98 30.34 -0.22
N ALA A 431 47.06 29.00 -0.24
CA ALA A 431 48.32 28.27 -0.33
C ALA A 431 48.86 28.16 -1.76
N THR A 432 47.99 28.21 -2.77
CA THR A 432 48.39 28.09 -4.18
C THR A 432 49.28 29.28 -4.58
N GLY A 433 50.57 29.03 -4.82
CA GLY A 433 51.55 30.05 -5.21
C GLY A 433 52.39 30.64 -4.06
N GLN A 434 52.29 30.11 -2.84
CA GLN A 434 53.13 30.48 -1.68
C GLN A 434 54.43 29.65 -1.60
N SER A 435 55.33 29.97 -0.66
CA SER A 435 56.55 29.20 -0.40
C SER A 435 56.26 27.76 0.04
N GLU A 436 57.17 26.81 -0.24
CA GLU A 436 57.01 25.38 0.10
C GLU A 436 56.66 25.15 1.58
N SER A 437 57.29 25.89 2.50
CA SER A 437 57.02 25.78 3.94
C SER A 437 55.59 26.16 4.33
N MET A 438 54.98 27.13 3.65
CA MET A 438 53.62 27.59 3.90
C MET A 438 52.60 26.64 3.27
N GLN A 439 52.93 26.07 2.10
CA GLN A 439 52.12 25.05 1.46
C GLN A 439 52.04 23.78 2.31
N ASP A 440 53.14 23.34 2.92
CA ASP A 440 53.18 22.18 3.80
C ASP A 440 52.31 22.32 5.06
N ILE A 441 52.32 23.50 5.68
CA ILE A 441 51.48 23.79 6.85
C ILE A 441 50.00 23.78 6.45
N ALA A 442 49.66 24.45 5.34
CA ALA A 442 48.30 24.45 4.81
C ALA A 442 47.83 23.04 4.44
N MET A 443 48.72 22.23 3.87
CA MET A 443 48.44 20.85 3.47
C MET A 443 48.10 19.97 4.67
N ARG A 444 48.91 20.01 5.74
CA ARG A 444 48.63 19.27 6.99
C ARG A 444 47.30 19.69 7.60
N ARG A 445 47.02 20.99 7.63
CA ARG A 445 45.78 21.52 8.21
C ARG A 445 44.54 21.14 7.40
N CYS A 446 44.64 21.17 6.07
CA CYS A 446 43.58 20.71 5.17
C CYS A 446 43.32 19.21 5.33
N GLN A 447 44.36 18.38 5.49
CA GLN A 447 44.22 16.95 5.76
C GLN A 447 43.49 16.69 7.08
N GLU A 448 43.87 17.37 8.17
CA GLU A 448 43.18 17.29 9.47
C GLU A 448 41.69 17.64 9.34
N TRP A 449 41.37 18.74 8.64
CA TRP A 449 40.00 19.17 8.42
C TRP A 449 39.20 18.21 7.54
N LEU A 450 39.78 17.70 6.46
CA LEU A 450 39.14 16.68 5.62
C LEU A 450 38.85 15.40 6.42
N HIS A 451 39.76 14.99 7.31
CA HIS A 451 39.54 13.87 8.20
C HIS A 451 38.41 14.12 9.21
N VAL A 452 38.27 15.35 9.73
CA VAL A 452 37.16 15.75 10.63
C VAL A 452 35.82 15.86 9.87
N ILE A 453 35.84 16.35 8.63
CA ILE A 453 34.64 16.54 7.80
C ILE A 453 34.05 15.20 7.35
N PHE A 454 34.90 14.24 6.98
CA PHE A 454 34.47 13.01 6.32
C PHE A 454 34.67 11.73 7.15
N GLY A 455 35.46 11.76 8.22
CA GLY A 455 35.76 10.60 9.07
C GLY A 455 36.66 9.56 8.39
N THR A 456 37.01 8.49 9.11
CA THR A 456 37.92 7.41 8.66
C THR A 456 37.30 6.42 7.66
N ALA A 457 35.97 6.43 7.50
CA ALA A 457 35.23 5.39 6.77
C ALA A 457 34.48 5.88 5.50
N CYS A 458 34.76 7.09 5.02
CA CYS A 458 34.07 7.62 3.83
C CYS A 458 34.72 7.14 2.52
N TYR A 459 33.88 6.70 1.57
CA TYR A 459 34.29 6.40 0.19
C TYR A 459 34.89 7.65 -0.49
N CYS A 460 36.13 7.57 -0.98
CA CYS A 460 36.84 8.66 -1.66
C CYS A 460 36.00 9.31 -2.78
N SER A 461 35.16 8.53 -3.48
CA SER A 461 34.31 9.02 -4.58
C SER A 461 33.24 10.04 -4.11
N ALA A 462 32.63 9.81 -2.95
CA ALA A 462 31.62 10.72 -2.39
C ALA A 462 32.24 12.03 -1.89
N MET A 463 33.47 11.97 -1.36
CA MET A 463 34.23 13.13 -0.89
C MET A 463 34.64 14.03 -2.05
N LYS A 464 35.27 13.43 -3.08
CA LYS A 464 35.66 14.12 -4.33
C LYS A 464 34.48 14.85 -4.96
N LYS A 465 33.31 14.20 -4.99
CA LYS A 465 32.07 14.77 -5.52
C LYS A 465 31.61 16.03 -4.77
N ARG A 466 31.65 16.05 -3.44
CA ARG A 466 31.23 17.23 -2.64
C ARG A 466 32.17 18.41 -2.82
N ILE A 467 33.49 18.16 -2.88
CA ILE A 467 34.51 19.20 -3.08
C ILE A 467 34.37 19.82 -4.47
N HIS A 468 34.22 19.02 -5.52
CA HIS A 468 33.98 19.53 -6.88
C HIS A 468 32.76 20.44 -6.99
N VAL A 469 31.66 20.08 -6.30
CA VAL A 469 30.43 20.89 -6.29
C VAL A 469 30.67 22.24 -5.64
N GLN A 470 31.43 22.29 -4.54
CA GLN A 470 31.72 23.57 -3.86
C GLN A 470 32.67 24.45 -4.68
N ILE A 471 33.75 23.89 -5.23
CA ILE A 471 34.65 24.63 -6.15
C ILE A 471 33.85 25.21 -7.33
N GLY A 472 32.91 24.44 -7.88
CA GLY A 472 32.06 24.87 -8.98
C GLY A 472 31.20 26.10 -8.69
N LYS A 473 30.71 26.24 -7.44
CA LYS A 473 29.83 27.35 -7.02
C LYS A 473 30.56 28.67 -6.83
N ILE A 474 31.90 28.67 -6.75
CA ILE A 474 32.68 29.90 -6.55
C ILE A 474 32.70 30.68 -7.87
N SER A 475 31.85 31.69 -8.00
CA SER A 475 31.70 32.49 -9.22
C SER A 475 32.90 33.41 -9.50
N SER A 476 33.70 33.72 -8.48
CA SER A 476 34.88 34.58 -8.58
C SER A 476 36.09 33.90 -9.23
N LEU A 477 36.08 32.56 -9.38
CA LEU A 477 37.19 31.81 -9.97
C LEU A 477 36.92 31.47 -11.43
N THR A 478 37.94 31.67 -12.27
CA THR A 478 37.97 31.14 -13.64
C THR A 478 38.04 29.62 -13.66
N VAL A 479 37.69 29.00 -14.78
CA VAL A 479 37.78 27.53 -14.95
C VAL A 479 39.19 27.00 -14.69
N VAL A 480 40.22 27.75 -15.12
CA VAL A 480 41.64 27.38 -14.89
C VAL A 480 42.00 27.44 -13.41
N GLN A 481 41.53 28.46 -12.67
CA GLN A 481 41.76 28.56 -11.23
C GLN A 481 41.02 27.48 -10.44
N LYS A 482 39.78 27.13 -10.85
CA LYS A 482 39.03 26.02 -10.26
C LYS A 482 39.75 24.69 -10.42
N GLU A 483 40.38 24.48 -11.57
CA GLU A 483 41.19 23.29 -11.83
C GLU A 483 42.47 23.27 -10.99
N ALA A 484 43.19 24.39 -10.88
CA ALA A 484 44.39 24.49 -10.04
C ALA A 484 44.10 24.16 -8.56
N VAL A 485 42.99 24.68 -8.02
CA VAL A 485 42.53 24.37 -6.65
C VAL A 485 42.20 22.89 -6.51
N TRP A 486 41.55 22.29 -7.52
CA TRP A 486 41.25 20.87 -7.51
C TRP A 486 42.51 20.01 -7.53
N GLU A 487 43.47 20.31 -8.41
CA GLU A 487 44.74 19.58 -8.51
C GLU A 487 45.58 19.70 -7.23
N TRP A 488 45.43 20.79 -6.47
CA TRP A 488 46.06 20.94 -5.15
C TRP A 488 45.37 20.07 -4.07
N ILE A 489 44.04 19.98 -4.06
CA ILE A 489 43.28 19.23 -3.05
C ILE A 489 43.23 17.71 -3.36
N ALA A 490 43.22 17.32 -4.63
CA ALA A 490 43.04 15.93 -5.06
C ALA A 490 44.04 14.92 -4.47
N PRO A 491 45.35 15.24 -4.34
CA PRO A 491 46.32 14.37 -3.68
C PRO A 491 45.98 14.08 -2.21
N LEU A 492 45.36 15.04 -1.52
CA LEU A 492 44.98 14.93 -0.09
C LEU A 492 43.84 13.94 0.15
N LEU A 493 43.14 13.53 -0.92
CA LEU A 493 41.99 12.62 -0.87
C LEU A 493 42.34 11.16 -1.16
N ASN A 494 43.61 10.84 -1.48
CA ASN A 494 44.09 9.50 -1.88
C ASN A 494 44.91 8.79 -0.76
N MET A 495 44.42 8.79 0.48
CA MET A 495 45.21 8.29 1.64
C MET A 495 45.35 6.76 1.78
N ASN A 496 44.87 5.93 0.84
CA ASN A 496 45.00 4.46 0.93
C ASN A 496 45.94 3.81 -0.11
N ALA A 497 46.70 4.58 -0.90
CA ALA A 497 47.61 4.01 -1.90
C ALA A 497 48.97 3.54 -1.33
N GLY A 498 49.25 3.77 -0.04
CA GLY A 498 50.57 3.55 0.57
C GLY A 498 50.64 2.51 1.70
N ARG A 499 49.60 1.71 1.95
CA ARG A 499 49.71 0.53 2.81
C ARG A 499 49.90 -0.69 1.93
N GLU A 500 51.15 -1.10 1.77
CA GLU A 500 51.52 -2.41 1.20
C GLU A 500 50.61 -3.49 1.80
N SER A 501 49.95 -4.22 0.92
CA SER A 501 49.19 -5.41 1.24
C SER A 501 50.15 -6.45 1.82
N VAL A 502 50.24 -6.51 3.15
CA VAL A 502 50.75 -7.69 3.85
C VAL A 502 49.69 -8.77 3.73
N THR A 503 49.73 -9.47 2.61
CA THR A 503 49.22 -10.84 2.43
C THR A 503 50.09 -11.49 1.37
N LEU A 504 51.37 -11.59 1.71
CA LEU A 504 52.22 -12.69 1.27
C LEU A 504 52.15 -13.78 2.35
N ILE A 505 52.16 -15.03 1.87
CA ILE A 505 52.39 -16.31 2.57
C ILE A 505 51.11 -17.07 2.97
N SER A 506 50.57 -17.88 2.05
CA SER A 506 50.62 -19.37 2.03
C SER A 506 49.58 -19.93 1.08
#